data_AF-A0A7S4VNZ4-F1
#
_entry.id   AF-A0A7S4VNZ4-F1
#
_cell.length_a   1.000
_cell.length_b   1.000
_cell.length_c   1.000
_cell.angle_alpha   90.00
_cell.angle_beta   90.00
_cell.angle_gamma   90.00
#
_symmetry.space_group_name_H-M   'P 1'
#
loop_
_entity.id
_entity.type
_entity.pdbx_description
1 polymer ?
#
loop_
_entity_poly.entity_id
_entity_poly.type
_entity_poly.pdbx_seq_one_letter_code
_entity_poly.pdbx_strand_id
1 'polypeptide(L)'
;MLNVPCLISALFLFTGNLLSIIFRLKERHNFDFKIWSELDPDFIKDEWLRRQNLRELSTAAGLLGAFGWFTLCVPMIQVAWILSRGGRKRVGMHLLICAFAIAGSIAELLSRLMVIGVENASDWMTRSFNLDDWLGANSGDGLGWRTLEVVHFITFSIVIWVDAFMWLALSGILITIFFSIRADKETHPDLGRWWSTCGFVIGVLSLFDFLAYALRFMSWRFYAKTAIFLSAVNTLVLLPVWLIVLSYQLPKASIRFENDAFPGEEESFVNERSNQEEGVELS
;
A
#
# COMPACT_ATOMS: atom_id res chain seq x y z
N MET A 1 22.61 -7.50 10.03
CA MET A 1 21.33 -8.21 10.27
C MET A 1 20.31 -7.71 9.26
N LEU A 2 19.32 -8.49 8.85
CA LEU A 2 18.26 -8.06 7.92
C LEU A 2 17.21 -7.22 8.66
N ASN A 3 16.66 -6.18 8.02
CA ASN A 3 15.54 -5.43 8.58
C ASN A 3 14.23 -6.21 8.39
N VAL A 4 13.74 -6.81 9.49
CA VAL A 4 12.54 -7.66 9.51
C VAL A 4 11.27 -6.93 9.03
N PRO A 5 10.98 -5.68 9.45
CA PRO A 5 9.83 -4.92 8.93
C PRO A 5 9.75 -4.83 7.39
N CYS A 6 10.87 -4.61 6.71
CA CYS A 6 10.90 -4.57 5.23
C CYS A 6 10.44 -5.90 4.61
N LEU A 7 10.91 -7.03 5.17
CA LEU A 7 10.57 -8.36 4.65
C LEU A 7 9.11 -8.72 4.91
N ILE A 8 8.60 -8.42 6.10
CA ILE A 8 7.19 -8.62 6.44
C ILE A 8 6.29 -7.78 5.53
N SER A 9 6.64 -6.51 5.31
CA SER A 9 5.90 -5.63 4.40
C SER A 9 5.91 -6.17 2.97
N ALA A 10 7.08 -6.60 2.46
CA ALA A 10 7.19 -7.19 1.13
C ALA A 10 6.31 -8.45 0.98
N LEU A 11 6.31 -9.34 1.98
CA LEU A 11 5.52 -10.56 1.98
C LEU A 11 4.01 -10.28 1.96
N PHE A 12 3.55 -9.39 2.84
CA PHE A 12 2.14 -9.03 2.94
C PHE A 12 1.64 -8.26 1.72
N LEU A 13 2.41 -7.30 1.22
CA LEU A 13 2.06 -6.58 0.00
C LEU A 13 2.03 -7.53 -1.20
N PHE A 14 3.01 -8.42 -1.35
CA PHE A 14 3.01 -9.40 -2.44
C PHE A 14 1.78 -10.32 -2.37
N THR A 15 1.56 -10.94 -1.21
CA THR A 15 0.47 -11.92 -1.04
C THR A 15 -0.89 -11.26 -1.17
N GLY A 16 -1.10 -10.11 -0.53
CA GLY A 16 -2.35 -9.36 -0.61
C GLY A 16 -2.67 -8.91 -2.05
N ASN A 17 -1.69 -8.39 -2.78
CA ASN A 17 -1.89 -7.99 -4.18
C ASN A 17 -2.11 -9.19 -5.10
N LEU A 18 -1.43 -10.31 -4.87
CA LEU A 18 -1.65 -11.53 -5.63
C LEU A 18 -3.09 -12.03 -5.46
N LEU A 19 -3.59 -12.10 -4.23
CA LEU A 19 -4.98 -12.48 -3.95
C LEU A 19 -5.97 -11.49 -4.56
N SER A 20 -5.69 -10.18 -4.48
CA SER A 20 -6.52 -9.13 -5.10
C SER A 20 -6.61 -9.28 -6.62
N ILE A 21 -5.51 -9.62 -7.29
CA ILE A 21 -5.49 -9.88 -8.74
C ILE A 21 -6.28 -11.15 -9.07
N ILE A 22 -6.09 -12.23 -8.32
CA ILE A 22 -6.87 -13.46 -8.49
C ILE A 22 -8.36 -13.19 -8.31
N PHE A 23 -8.73 -12.42 -7.28
CA PHE A 23 -10.10 -11.98 -7.04
C PHE A 23 -10.64 -11.22 -8.25
N ARG A 24 -9.94 -10.19 -8.74
CA ARG A 24 -10.37 -9.38 -9.90
C ARG A 24 -10.47 -10.18 -11.19
N LEU A 25 -9.60 -11.17 -11.39
CA LEU A 25 -9.65 -12.07 -12.56
C LEU A 25 -10.89 -12.98 -12.49
N LYS A 26 -11.15 -13.59 -11.32
CA LYS A 26 -12.37 -14.37 -11.08
C LYS A 26 -13.61 -13.49 -11.23
N GLU A 27 -13.55 -12.27 -10.71
CA GLU A 27 -14.63 -11.28 -10.79
C GLU A 27 -14.95 -10.95 -12.26
N ARG A 28 -13.95 -10.83 -13.14
CA ARG A 28 -14.18 -10.37 -14.52
C ARG A 28 -14.48 -11.44 -15.56
N HIS A 29 -14.29 -12.73 -15.26
CA HIS A 29 -14.33 -13.78 -16.29
C HIS A 29 -15.62 -13.80 -17.12
N ASN A 30 -16.78 -13.47 -16.53
CA ASN A 30 -18.10 -13.51 -17.19
C ASN A 30 -18.88 -12.19 -17.06
N PHE A 31 -18.20 -11.07 -16.82
CA PHE A 31 -18.91 -9.81 -16.54
C PHE A 31 -19.39 -9.13 -17.83
N ASP A 32 -20.71 -9.11 -18.07
CA ASP A 32 -21.31 -8.35 -19.16
C ASP A 32 -21.65 -6.92 -18.70
N PHE A 33 -20.79 -5.98 -19.10
CA PHE A 33 -20.98 -4.57 -18.76
C PHE A 33 -22.25 -3.96 -19.37
N LYS A 34 -22.71 -4.46 -20.52
CA LYS A 34 -23.89 -3.90 -21.19
C LYS A 34 -25.15 -4.23 -20.37
N ILE A 35 -25.33 -5.50 -20.03
CA ILE A 35 -26.46 -5.97 -19.20
C ILE A 35 -26.42 -5.32 -17.81
N TRP A 36 -25.22 -5.23 -17.21
CA TRP A 36 -25.05 -4.53 -15.93
C TRP A 36 -25.47 -3.06 -16.00
N SER A 37 -25.13 -2.35 -17.08
CA SER A 37 -25.49 -0.93 -17.25
C SER A 37 -26.99 -0.71 -17.49
N GLU A 38 -27.70 -1.74 -17.94
CA GLU A 38 -29.17 -1.74 -18.07
C GLU A 38 -29.86 -2.04 -16.71
N LEU A 39 -29.07 -2.32 -15.66
CA LEU A 39 -29.53 -2.68 -14.31
C LEU A 39 -30.54 -3.83 -14.32
N ASP A 40 -30.25 -4.87 -15.10
CA ASP A 40 -31.05 -6.09 -15.12
C ASP A 40 -31.02 -6.79 -13.74
N PRO A 41 -32.18 -7.03 -13.09
CA PRO A 41 -32.22 -7.51 -11.72
C PRO A 41 -31.74 -8.95 -11.57
N ASP A 42 -32.00 -9.82 -12.56
CA ASP A 42 -31.56 -11.22 -12.52
C ASP A 42 -30.03 -11.30 -12.64
N PHE A 43 -29.45 -10.54 -13.58
CA PHE A 43 -28.00 -10.43 -13.70
C PHE A 43 -27.35 -9.88 -12.42
N ILE A 44 -27.94 -8.83 -11.82
CA ILE A 44 -27.44 -8.24 -10.57
C ILE A 44 -27.49 -9.27 -9.44
N LYS A 45 -28.59 -10.02 -9.31
CA LYS A 45 -28.77 -11.05 -8.28
C LYS A 45 -27.71 -12.15 -8.38
N ASP A 46 -27.48 -12.66 -9.59
CA ASP A 46 -26.44 -13.65 -9.85
C ASP A 46 -25.03 -13.11 -9.52
N GLU A 47 -24.79 -11.85 -9.87
CA GLU A 47 -23.54 -11.16 -9.56
C GLU A 47 -23.33 -11.00 -8.05
N TRP A 48 -24.37 -10.68 -7.28
CA TRP A 48 -24.31 -10.61 -5.82
C TRP A 48 -24.00 -11.95 -5.17
N LEU A 49 -24.64 -13.03 -5.62
CA LEU A 49 -24.33 -14.39 -5.15
C LEU A 49 -22.86 -14.76 -5.41
N ARG A 50 -22.35 -14.36 -6.56
CA ARG A 50 -20.95 -14.57 -6.93
C ARG A 50 -19.98 -13.75 -6.07
N ARG A 51 -20.31 -12.49 -5.77
CA ARG A 51 -19.53 -11.65 -4.84
C ARG A 51 -19.51 -12.24 -3.43
N GLN A 52 -20.64 -12.75 -2.94
CA GLN A 52 -20.71 -13.44 -1.64
C GLN A 52 -19.77 -14.66 -1.58
N ASN A 53 -19.71 -15.46 -2.65
CA ASN A 53 -18.80 -16.60 -2.75
C ASN A 53 -17.31 -16.23 -2.79
N LEU A 54 -16.99 -15.00 -3.20
CA LEU A 54 -15.61 -14.49 -3.30
C LEU A 54 -15.22 -13.56 -2.15
N ARG A 55 -16.13 -13.28 -1.22
CA ARG A 55 -15.94 -12.31 -0.12
C ARG A 55 -14.74 -12.63 0.75
N GLU A 56 -14.56 -13.89 1.12
CA GLU A 56 -13.44 -14.31 1.97
C GLU A 56 -12.09 -13.98 1.34
N LEU A 57 -11.99 -14.17 0.01
CA LEU A 57 -10.79 -13.83 -0.75
C LEU A 57 -10.56 -12.32 -0.81
N SER A 58 -11.62 -11.54 -1.06
CA SER A 58 -11.59 -10.06 -1.06
C SER A 58 -11.12 -9.52 0.30
N THR A 59 -11.74 -10.01 1.37
CA THR A 59 -11.43 -9.62 2.76
C THR A 59 -9.98 -9.98 3.13
N ALA A 60 -9.54 -11.21 2.83
CA ALA A 60 -8.17 -11.64 3.12
C ALA A 60 -7.14 -10.81 2.34
N ALA A 61 -7.37 -10.57 1.05
CA ALA A 61 -6.51 -9.71 0.22
C ALA A 61 -6.41 -8.30 0.80
N GLY A 62 -7.55 -7.72 1.19
CA GLY A 62 -7.63 -6.40 1.80
C GLY A 62 -6.88 -6.29 3.12
N LEU A 63 -7.09 -7.24 4.04
CA LEU A 63 -6.42 -7.24 5.35
C LEU A 63 -4.90 -7.41 5.21
N LEU A 64 -4.44 -8.32 4.34
CA LEU A 64 -3.01 -8.47 4.06
C LEU A 64 -2.41 -7.20 3.44
N GLY A 65 -3.14 -6.54 2.53
CA GLY A 65 -2.76 -5.23 2.00
C GLY A 65 -2.57 -4.19 3.11
N ALA A 66 -3.55 -4.07 4.01
CA ALA A 66 -3.49 -3.14 5.14
C ALA A 66 -2.31 -3.43 6.08
N PHE A 67 -2.05 -4.70 6.43
CA PHE A 67 -0.87 -5.06 7.21
C PHE A 67 0.44 -4.77 6.49
N GLY A 68 0.48 -4.98 5.18
CA GLY A 68 1.63 -4.65 4.33
C GLY A 68 1.96 -3.15 4.36
N TRP A 69 0.95 -2.30 4.28
CA TRP A 69 1.10 -0.85 4.40
C TRP A 69 1.48 -0.39 5.80
N PHE A 70 0.84 -0.94 6.82
CA PHE A 70 1.17 -0.59 8.21
C PHE A 70 2.62 -0.95 8.56
N THR A 71 3.07 -2.14 8.12
CA THR A 71 4.47 -2.57 8.30
C THR A 71 5.45 -1.80 7.42
N LEU A 72 5.03 -1.28 6.27
CA LEU A 72 5.82 -0.39 5.40
C LEU A 72 6.14 0.95 6.08
N CYS A 73 5.27 1.43 6.97
CA CYS A 73 5.46 2.69 7.67
C CYS A 73 6.80 2.74 8.44
N VAL A 74 7.15 1.64 9.11
CA VAL A 74 8.36 1.52 9.94
C VAL A 74 9.65 1.78 9.13
N PRO A 75 9.96 1.02 8.06
CA PRO A 75 11.17 1.26 7.29
C PRO A 75 11.16 2.61 6.57
N MET A 76 10.00 3.17 6.21
CA MET A 76 9.94 4.51 5.61
C MET A 76 10.34 5.59 6.60
N ILE A 77 9.89 5.49 7.86
CA ILE A 77 10.31 6.40 8.95
C ILE A 77 11.81 6.24 9.22
N GLN A 78 12.33 5.00 9.24
CA GLN A 78 13.77 4.74 9.43
C GLN A 78 14.61 5.36 8.30
N VAL A 79 14.19 5.20 7.04
CA VAL A 79 14.83 5.84 5.88
C VAL A 79 14.80 7.37 6.03
N ALA A 80 13.66 7.95 6.38
CA ALA A 80 13.53 9.39 6.60
C ALA A 80 14.42 9.90 7.74
N TRP A 81 14.54 9.14 8.83
CA TRP A 81 15.42 9.47 9.95
C TRP A 81 16.90 9.47 9.53
N ILE A 82 17.35 8.41 8.85
CA ILE A 82 18.73 8.28 8.38
C ILE A 82 19.08 9.38 7.37
N LEU A 83 18.19 9.60 6.38
CA LEU A 83 18.41 10.64 5.36
C LEU A 83 18.40 12.06 5.95
N SER A 84 17.84 12.29 7.14
CA SER A 84 17.81 13.62 7.78
C SER A 84 19.02 13.82 8.70
N ARG A 85 19.87 12.81 8.83
CA ARG A 85 20.91 12.73 9.86
C ARG A 85 20.33 12.97 11.26
N GLY A 86 19.22 12.28 11.57
CA GLY A 86 18.51 12.46 12.83
C GLY A 86 17.87 13.85 12.99
N GLY A 87 17.28 14.37 11.91
CA GLY A 87 16.57 15.66 11.93
C GLY A 87 17.45 16.91 11.77
N ARG A 88 18.71 16.79 11.37
CA ARG A 88 19.62 17.94 11.20
C ARG A 88 19.60 18.56 9.79
N LYS A 89 19.17 17.81 8.77
CA LYS A 89 19.19 18.26 7.36
C LYS A 89 17.88 17.98 6.64
N ARG A 90 17.40 18.97 5.86
CA ARG A 90 16.20 18.90 5.00
C ARG A 90 14.96 18.29 5.68
N VAL A 91 14.74 18.68 6.93
CA VAL A 91 13.69 18.14 7.80
C VAL A 91 12.32 18.13 7.12
N GLY A 92 11.96 19.18 6.37
CA GLY A 92 10.67 19.27 5.67
C GLY A 92 10.41 18.13 4.67
N MET A 93 11.41 17.73 3.88
CA MET A 93 11.27 16.62 2.91
C MET A 93 11.05 15.29 3.63
N HIS A 94 11.68 15.11 4.79
CA HIS A 94 11.68 13.82 5.47
C HIS A 94 10.48 13.70 6.41
N LEU A 95 10.02 14.82 6.96
CA LEU A 95 8.69 14.93 7.55
C LEU A 95 7.59 14.61 6.52
N LEU A 96 7.76 15.04 5.27
CA LEU A 96 6.81 14.70 4.20
C LEU A 96 6.78 13.19 3.92
N ILE A 97 7.93 12.51 3.91
CA ILE A 97 8.01 11.04 3.80
C ILE A 97 7.23 10.38 4.96
N CYS A 98 7.50 10.79 6.20
CA CYS A 98 6.81 10.25 7.38
C CYS A 98 5.30 10.53 7.32
N ALA A 99 4.90 11.74 6.94
CA ALA A 99 3.50 12.13 6.84
C ALA A 99 2.77 11.29 5.80
N PHE A 100 3.34 11.09 4.60
CA PHE A 100 2.73 10.22 3.59
C PHE A 100 2.71 8.75 4.00
N ALA A 101 3.75 8.25 4.66
CA ALA A 101 3.78 6.86 5.12
C ALA A 101 2.68 6.59 6.16
N ILE A 102 2.53 7.48 7.14
CA ILE A 102 1.49 7.38 8.18
C ILE A 102 0.10 7.57 7.57
N ALA A 103 -0.10 8.64 6.80
CA ALA A 103 -1.38 8.94 6.17
C ALA A 103 -1.83 7.83 5.21
N GLY A 104 -0.92 7.31 4.39
CA GLY A 104 -1.18 6.19 3.48
C GLY A 104 -1.55 4.91 4.23
N SER A 105 -0.86 4.61 5.33
CA SER A 105 -1.17 3.42 6.17
C SER A 105 -2.53 3.52 6.85
N ILE A 106 -2.88 4.69 7.39
CA ILE A 106 -4.19 4.94 8.01
C ILE A 106 -5.29 4.90 6.94
N ALA A 107 -5.06 5.55 5.80
CA ALA A 107 -6.02 5.58 4.69
C ALA A 107 -6.32 4.16 4.18
N GLU A 108 -5.31 3.32 4.00
CA GLU A 108 -5.51 1.91 3.61
C GLU A 108 -6.33 1.15 4.65
N LEU A 109 -5.97 1.25 5.93
CA LEU A 109 -6.69 0.54 6.98
C LEU A 109 -8.17 0.95 7.01
N LEU A 110 -8.44 2.26 6.97
CA LEU A 110 -9.81 2.78 6.93
C LEU A 110 -10.55 2.35 5.66
N SER A 111 -9.89 2.41 4.50
CA SER A 111 -10.43 1.93 3.22
C SER A 111 -10.88 0.47 3.32
N ARG A 112 -10.03 -0.42 3.85
CA ARG A 112 -10.36 -1.84 4.00
C ARG A 112 -11.46 -2.10 5.01
N LEU A 113 -11.47 -1.39 6.15
CA LEU A 113 -12.56 -1.49 7.12
C LEU A 113 -13.89 -1.01 6.54
N MET A 114 -13.88 0.06 5.73
CA MET A 114 -15.07 0.53 5.02
C MET A 114 -15.57 -0.51 4.02
N VAL A 115 -14.70 -1.10 3.21
CA VAL A 115 -15.07 -2.16 2.26
C VAL A 115 -15.69 -3.35 2.98
N ILE A 116 -15.08 -3.84 4.05
CA ILE A 116 -15.63 -4.95 4.85
C ILE A 116 -16.99 -4.59 5.44
N GLY A 117 -17.15 -3.37 5.97
CA GLY A 117 -18.42 -2.88 6.49
C GLY A 117 -19.51 -2.85 5.43
N VAL A 118 -19.19 -2.38 4.22
CA VAL A 118 -20.10 -2.33 3.07
C VAL A 118 -20.46 -3.72 2.58
N GLU A 119 -19.50 -4.63 2.48
CA GLU A 119 -19.73 -6.03 2.09
C GLU A 119 -20.64 -6.74 3.10
N ASN A 120 -20.43 -6.54 4.40
CA ASN A 120 -21.26 -7.13 5.45
C ASN A 120 -22.68 -6.53 5.48
N ALA A 121 -22.81 -5.21 5.36
CA ALA A 121 -24.11 -4.55 5.29
C ALA A 121 -24.89 -4.98 4.04
N SER A 122 -24.20 -5.10 2.90
CA SER A 122 -24.82 -5.56 1.65
C SER A 122 -25.27 -7.02 1.73
N ASP A 123 -24.43 -7.92 2.26
CA ASP A 123 -24.81 -9.32 2.48
C ASP A 123 -26.02 -9.44 3.42
N TRP A 124 -26.03 -8.68 4.52
CA TRP A 124 -27.20 -8.62 5.41
C TRP A 124 -28.45 -8.13 4.67
N MET A 125 -28.34 -7.05 3.88
CA MET A 125 -29.46 -6.52 3.09
C MET A 125 -30.03 -7.56 2.14
N THR A 126 -29.17 -8.28 1.40
CA THR A 126 -29.61 -9.31 0.44
C THR A 126 -30.31 -10.51 1.08
N ARG A 127 -30.02 -10.80 2.36
CA ARG A 127 -30.60 -11.95 3.07
C ARG A 127 -31.84 -11.60 3.89
N SER A 128 -31.89 -10.39 4.43
CA SER A 128 -32.91 -9.99 5.40
C SER A 128 -34.05 -9.16 4.83
N PHE A 129 -33.85 -8.53 3.67
CA PHE A 129 -34.87 -7.68 3.05
C PHE A 129 -35.42 -8.34 1.79
N ASN A 130 -36.71 -8.16 1.52
CA ASN A 130 -37.28 -8.50 0.23
C ASN A 130 -36.78 -7.48 -0.80
N LEU A 131 -35.98 -7.92 -1.78
CA LEU A 131 -35.44 -7.07 -2.85
C LEU A 131 -36.14 -7.27 -4.20
N ASP A 132 -37.01 -8.29 -4.29
CA ASP A 132 -37.65 -8.71 -5.54
C ASP A 132 -38.93 -7.88 -5.83
N ASP A 133 -39.68 -7.48 -4.77
CA ASP A 133 -41.02 -6.87 -4.88
C ASP A 133 -41.17 -5.61 -3.99
N TRP A 134 -40.77 -4.42 -4.46
CA TRP A 134 -40.90 -3.18 -3.66
C TRP A 134 -42.19 -2.39 -3.94
N LEU A 135 -42.76 -2.48 -5.14
CA LEU A 135 -43.96 -1.74 -5.53
C LEU A 135 -45.28 -2.45 -5.18
N GLY A 136 -45.21 -3.71 -4.73
CA GLY A 136 -46.37 -4.51 -4.34
C GLY A 136 -46.06 -6.00 -4.39
N ALA A 137 -46.88 -6.82 -3.73
CA ALA A 137 -46.68 -8.27 -3.74
C ALA A 137 -46.79 -8.83 -5.17
N ASN A 138 -45.79 -9.61 -5.60
CA ASN A 138 -45.67 -10.22 -6.94
C ASN A 138 -45.46 -9.23 -8.11
N SER A 139 -44.89 -8.05 -7.87
CA SER A 139 -44.55 -7.12 -8.96
C SER A 139 -43.39 -7.63 -9.83
N GLY A 140 -42.47 -8.42 -9.25
CA GLY A 140 -41.24 -8.88 -9.89
C GLY A 140 -40.38 -7.72 -10.39
N ASP A 141 -40.44 -6.56 -9.73
CA ASP A 141 -39.84 -5.33 -10.25
C ASP A 141 -38.31 -5.30 -10.11
N GLY A 142 -37.75 -6.07 -9.17
CA GLY A 142 -36.33 -6.11 -8.86
C GLY A 142 -35.75 -4.75 -8.45
N LEU A 143 -36.60 -3.80 -8.02
CA LEU A 143 -36.18 -2.44 -7.73
C LEU A 143 -35.22 -2.38 -6.54
N GLY A 144 -35.38 -3.30 -5.59
CA GLY A 144 -34.47 -3.44 -4.45
C GLY A 144 -33.05 -3.81 -4.89
N TRP A 145 -32.90 -4.77 -5.80
CA TRP A 145 -31.60 -5.17 -6.35
C TRP A 145 -30.91 -4.03 -7.10
N ARG A 146 -31.66 -3.29 -7.94
CA ARG A 146 -31.15 -2.13 -8.66
C ARG A 146 -30.67 -1.04 -7.71
N THR A 147 -31.47 -0.74 -6.69
CA THR A 147 -31.15 0.27 -5.67
C THR A 147 -29.90 -0.13 -4.89
N LEU A 148 -29.81 -1.40 -4.48
CA LEU A 148 -28.65 -1.94 -3.79
C LEU A 148 -27.38 -1.79 -4.64
N GLU A 149 -27.43 -2.13 -5.93
CA GLU A 149 -26.27 -2.04 -6.82
C GLU A 149 -25.81 -0.58 -7.02
N VAL A 150 -26.74 0.36 -7.18
CA VAL A 150 -26.41 1.79 -7.30
C VAL A 150 -25.75 2.31 -6.01
N VAL A 151 -26.29 1.98 -4.84
CA VAL A 151 -25.71 2.37 -3.54
C VAL A 151 -24.32 1.74 -3.35
N HIS A 152 -24.18 0.46 -3.69
CA HIS A 152 -22.90 -0.25 -3.64
C HIS A 152 -21.87 0.40 -4.56
N PHE A 153 -22.24 0.72 -5.81
CA PHE A 153 -21.37 1.39 -6.76
C PHE A 153 -20.90 2.77 -6.30
N ILE A 154 -21.80 3.58 -5.73
CA ILE A 154 -21.45 4.90 -5.16
C ILE A 154 -20.45 4.72 -4.02
N THR A 155 -20.70 3.78 -3.12
CA THR A 155 -19.84 3.57 -1.96
C THR A 155 -18.46 3.06 -2.38
N PHE A 156 -18.40 2.13 -3.34
CA PHE A 156 -17.14 1.65 -3.90
C PHE A 156 -16.37 2.74 -4.66
N SER A 157 -17.09 3.68 -5.29
CA SER A 157 -16.48 4.84 -5.96
C SER A 157 -15.76 5.77 -4.97
N ILE A 158 -16.26 5.91 -3.74
CA ILE A 158 -15.58 6.68 -2.68
C ILE A 158 -14.28 5.96 -2.26
N VAL A 159 -14.34 4.64 -2.08
CA VAL A 159 -13.17 3.81 -1.73
C VAL A 159 -12.08 3.92 -2.81
N ILE A 160 -12.46 3.94 -4.09
CA ILE A 160 -11.52 4.12 -5.21
C ILE A 160 -10.69 5.41 -5.08
N TRP A 161 -11.26 6.49 -4.57
CA TRP A 161 -10.51 7.74 -4.36
C TRP A 161 -9.50 7.62 -3.22
N VAL A 162 -9.84 6.89 -2.16
CA VAL A 162 -8.91 6.60 -1.07
C VAL A 162 -7.74 5.75 -1.57
N ASP A 163 -8.02 4.71 -2.36
CA ASP A 163 -7.00 3.89 -3.02
C ASP A 163 -6.13 4.75 -3.96
N ALA A 164 -6.73 5.68 -4.71
CA ALA A 164 -5.99 6.61 -5.58
C ALA A 164 -5.01 7.48 -4.77
N PHE A 165 -5.46 8.02 -3.63
CA PHE A 165 -4.61 8.82 -2.75
C PHE A 165 -3.41 8.02 -2.23
N MET A 166 -3.55 6.72 -1.98
CA MET A 166 -2.41 5.90 -1.55
C MET A 166 -1.33 5.76 -2.61
N TRP A 167 -1.71 5.64 -3.89
CA TRP A 167 -0.75 5.65 -5.00
C TRP A 167 -0.01 6.98 -5.10
N LEU A 168 -0.73 8.08 -4.85
CA LEU A 168 -0.13 9.41 -4.77
C LEU A 168 0.85 9.53 -3.59
N ALA A 169 0.50 8.99 -2.42
CA ALA A 169 1.38 8.95 -1.26
C ALA A 169 2.64 8.12 -1.51
N LEU A 170 2.51 6.93 -2.11
CA LEU A 170 3.66 6.09 -2.50
C LEU A 170 4.59 6.81 -3.46
N SER A 171 4.01 7.45 -4.49
CA SER A 171 4.75 8.29 -5.43
C SER A 171 5.51 9.40 -4.69
N GLY A 172 4.82 10.13 -3.81
CA GLY A 172 5.41 11.20 -2.99
C GLY A 172 6.60 10.72 -2.16
N ILE A 173 6.46 9.59 -1.47
CA ILE A 173 7.53 8.96 -0.67
C ILE A 173 8.74 8.66 -1.54
N LEU A 174 8.56 7.89 -2.62
CA LEU A 174 9.66 7.36 -3.42
C LEU A 174 10.39 8.44 -4.21
N ILE A 175 9.64 9.41 -4.76
CA ILE A 175 10.22 10.57 -5.47
C ILE A 175 11.03 11.42 -4.48
N THR A 176 10.51 11.65 -3.27
CA THR A 176 11.22 12.44 -2.24
C THR A 176 12.50 11.73 -1.77
N ILE A 177 12.46 10.41 -1.57
CA ILE A 177 13.66 9.60 -1.26
C ILE A 177 14.73 9.77 -2.36
N PHE A 178 14.32 9.67 -3.62
CA PHE A 178 15.25 9.82 -4.75
C PHE A 178 15.94 11.19 -4.78
N PHE A 179 15.17 12.27 -4.65
CA PHE A 179 15.73 13.63 -4.62
C PHE A 179 16.60 13.86 -3.38
N SER A 180 16.20 13.33 -2.22
CA SER A 180 16.98 13.40 -0.99
C SER A 180 18.38 12.80 -1.16
N ILE A 181 18.45 11.58 -1.70
CA ILE A 181 19.72 10.87 -1.93
C ILE A 181 20.57 11.59 -2.99
N ARG A 182 19.96 12.05 -4.09
CA ARG A 182 20.69 12.77 -5.15
C ARG A 182 21.29 14.07 -4.70
N ALA A 183 20.64 14.73 -3.76
CA ALA A 183 21.09 16.02 -3.27
C ALA A 183 22.08 15.87 -2.09
N ASP A 184 22.45 14.64 -1.68
CA ASP A 184 23.45 14.38 -0.64
C ASP A 184 24.33 13.15 -0.96
N LYS A 185 24.96 13.18 -2.15
CA LYS A 185 25.69 12.02 -2.71
C LYS A 185 26.90 11.58 -1.89
N GLU A 186 27.56 12.50 -1.18
CA GLU A 186 28.78 12.22 -0.42
C GLU A 186 28.48 11.49 0.89
N THR A 187 27.28 11.72 1.44
CA THR A 187 26.90 11.27 2.78
C THR A 187 26.35 9.84 2.78
N HIS A 188 25.65 9.43 1.73
CA HIS A 188 24.88 8.17 1.73
C HIS A 188 25.28 7.23 0.59
N PRO A 189 26.54 6.78 0.48
CA PRO A 189 26.92 5.83 -0.56
C PRO A 189 26.31 4.43 -0.34
N ASP A 190 25.87 4.11 0.88
CA ASP A 190 25.28 2.81 1.23
C ASP A 190 23.87 2.60 0.66
N LEU A 191 23.13 3.70 0.45
CA LEU A 191 21.88 3.67 -0.30
C LEU A 191 22.21 3.76 -1.79
N GLY A 192 22.30 2.58 -2.42
CA GLY A 192 22.78 2.46 -3.79
C GLY A 192 22.01 3.33 -4.78
N ARG A 193 22.74 3.99 -5.70
CA ARG A 193 22.14 4.84 -6.76
C ARG A 193 21.13 4.09 -7.63
N TRP A 194 21.39 2.82 -7.88
CA TRP A 194 20.47 1.96 -8.63
C TRP A 194 19.15 1.77 -7.88
N TRP A 195 19.21 1.48 -6.58
CA TRP A 195 18.03 1.28 -5.74
C TRP A 195 17.14 2.53 -5.67
N SER A 196 17.73 3.72 -5.51
CA SER A 196 16.96 4.97 -5.51
C SER A 196 16.37 5.29 -6.89
N THR A 197 17.07 4.95 -7.97
CA THR A 197 16.55 5.11 -9.35
C THR A 197 15.39 4.15 -9.62
N CYS A 198 15.47 2.89 -9.16
CA CYS A 198 14.35 1.97 -9.20
C CYS A 198 13.16 2.50 -8.39
N GLY A 199 13.40 3.05 -7.19
CA GLY A 199 12.38 3.72 -6.39
C GLY A 199 11.72 4.88 -7.14
N PHE A 200 12.49 5.71 -7.85
CA PHE A 200 11.94 6.78 -8.68
C PHE A 200 11.04 6.24 -9.80
N VAL A 201 11.44 5.18 -10.49
CA VAL A 201 10.61 4.53 -11.53
C VAL A 201 9.30 4.01 -10.94
N ILE A 202 9.36 3.31 -9.80
CA ILE A 202 8.18 2.85 -9.04
C ILE A 202 7.28 4.04 -8.66
N GLY A 203 7.86 5.15 -8.19
CA GLY A 203 7.14 6.37 -7.86
C GLY A 203 6.41 6.97 -9.07
N VAL A 204 7.08 7.09 -10.22
CA VAL A 204 6.47 7.57 -11.46
C VAL A 204 5.35 6.64 -11.94
N LEU A 205 5.56 5.32 -11.89
CA LEU A 205 4.50 4.35 -12.21
C LEU A 205 3.30 4.46 -11.25
N SER A 206 3.56 4.71 -9.96
CA SER A 206 2.51 4.94 -8.97
C SER A 206 1.73 6.23 -9.25
N LEU A 207 2.39 7.26 -9.81
CA LEU A 207 1.68 8.46 -10.28
C LEU A 207 0.77 8.16 -11.47
N PHE A 208 1.20 7.30 -12.40
CA PHE A 208 0.34 6.83 -13.49
C PHE A 208 -0.82 5.97 -12.97
N ASP A 209 -0.61 5.15 -11.94
CA ASP A 209 -1.69 4.42 -11.27
C ASP A 209 -2.72 5.40 -10.68
N PHE A 210 -2.27 6.42 -9.94
CA PHE A 210 -3.15 7.48 -9.43
C PHE A 210 -3.99 8.12 -10.54
N LEU A 211 -3.34 8.53 -11.65
CA LEU A 211 -4.04 9.11 -12.79
C LEU A 211 -5.05 8.13 -13.41
N ALA A 212 -4.71 6.84 -13.52
CA ALA A 212 -5.62 5.82 -14.03
C ALA A 212 -6.83 5.61 -13.11
N TYR A 213 -6.67 5.71 -11.79
CA TYR A 213 -7.80 5.68 -10.85
C TYR A 213 -8.65 6.96 -10.96
N ALA A 214 -8.04 8.14 -11.03
CA ALA A 214 -8.76 9.41 -11.15
C ALA A 214 -9.54 9.53 -12.48
N LEU A 215 -8.94 9.10 -13.58
CA LEU A 215 -9.56 9.15 -14.92
C LEU A 215 -10.55 8.00 -15.17
N ARG A 216 -10.72 7.09 -14.22
CA ARG A 216 -11.59 5.91 -14.38
C ARG A 216 -13.04 6.28 -14.72
N PHE A 217 -13.53 7.42 -14.24
CA PHE A 217 -14.88 7.90 -14.56
C PHE A 217 -15.05 8.40 -16.00
N MET A 218 -13.96 8.75 -16.71
CA MET A 218 -14.03 9.13 -18.13
C MET A 218 -14.17 7.90 -19.04
N SER A 219 -13.47 6.81 -18.73
CA SER A 219 -13.55 5.56 -19.49
C SER A 219 -13.21 4.37 -18.60
N TRP A 220 -14.24 3.82 -17.95
CA TRP A 220 -14.10 2.75 -16.98
C TRP A 220 -13.32 1.55 -17.54
N ARG A 221 -13.65 1.12 -18.76
CA ARG A 221 -13.07 -0.07 -19.38
C ARG A 221 -11.56 0.08 -19.66
N PHE A 222 -11.15 1.22 -20.22
CA PHE A 222 -9.76 1.46 -20.57
C PHE A 222 -8.91 1.64 -19.32
N TYR A 223 -9.28 2.60 -18.47
CA TYR A 223 -8.49 2.94 -17.30
C TYR A 223 -8.48 1.85 -16.24
N ALA A 224 -9.54 1.04 -16.11
CA ALA A 224 -9.50 -0.10 -15.19
C ALA A 224 -8.54 -1.20 -15.66
N LYS A 225 -8.42 -1.46 -16.97
CA LYS A 225 -7.43 -2.41 -17.50
C LYS A 225 -6.00 -1.88 -17.29
N THR A 226 -5.78 -0.61 -17.59
CA THR A 226 -4.48 0.07 -17.38
C THR A 226 -4.08 0.04 -15.91
N ALA A 227 -4.99 0.39 -15.00
CA ALA A 227 -4.73 0.36 -13.56
C ALA A 227 -4.42 -1.06 -13.04
N ILE A 228 -5.11 -2.10 -13.53
CA ILE A 228 -4.79 -3.48 -13.13
C ILE A 228 -3.39 -3.86 -13.60
N PHE A 229 -3.03 -3.54 -14.84
CA PHE A 229 -1.73 -3.87 -15.39
C PHE A 229 -0.59 -3.14 -14.66
N LEU A 230 -0.70 -1.82 -14.51
CA LEU A 230 0.30 -1.00 -13.81
C LEU A 230 0.45 -1.44 -12.36
N SER A 231 -0.66 -1.57 -11.64
CA SER A 231 -0.66 -2.04 -10.25
C SER A 231 -0.05 -3.44 -10.13
N ALA A 232 -0.32 -4.38 -11.04
CA ALA A 232 0.28 -5.71 -11.00
C ALA A 232 1.81 -5.67 -11.18
N VAL A 233 2.31 -4.93 -12.15
CA VAL A 233 3.76 -4.78 -12.37
C VAL A 233 4.42 -4.12 -11.15
N ASN A 234 3.81 -3.05 -10.65
CA ASN A 234 4.35 -2.25 -9.57
C ASN A 234 4.35 -3.01 -8.23
N THR A 235 3.25 -3.69 -7.88
CA THR A 235 3.06 -4.32 -6.58
C THR A 235 3.53 -5.76 -6.46
N LEU A 236 3.48 -6.55 -7.54
CA LEU A 236 3.92 -7.94 -7.47
C LEU A 236 5.41 -8.09 -7.67
N VAL A 237 6.01 -7.20 -8.47
CA VAL A 237 7.41 -7.35 -8.89
C VAL A 237 8.27 -6.23 -8.34
N LEU A 238 8.00 -4.99 -8.74
CA LEU A 238 8.93 -3.90 -8.49
C LEU A 238 9.05 -3.54 -7.00
N LEU A 239 7.92 -3.30 -6.32
CA LEU A 239 7.90 -2.88 -4.92
C LEU A 239 8.43 -3.96 -3.95
N PRO A 240 8.04 -5.25 -4.05
CA PRO A 240 8.59 -6.28 -3.17
C PRO A 240 10.09 -6.46 -3.36
N VAL A 241 10.59 -6.47 -4.60
CA VAL A 241 12.03 -6.54 -4.88
C VAL A 241 12.75 -5.32 -4.30
N TRP A 242 12.19 -4.13 -4.46
CA TRP A 242 12.74 -2.89 -3.91
C TRP A 242 12.81 -2.91 -2.38
N LEU A 243 11.80 -3.45 -1.70
CA LEU A 243 11.75 -3.62 -0.24
C LEU A 243 12.72 -4.68 0.26
N ILE A 244 12.88 -5.79 -0.47
CA ILE A 244 13.88 -6.81 -0.15
C ILE A 244 15.27 -6.19 -0.21
N VAL A 245 15.60 -5.42 -1.26
CA VAL A 245 16.89 -4.72 -1.35
C VAL A 245 17.07 -3.71 -0.22
N LEU A 246 16.02 -2.96 0.12
CA LEU A 246 16.05 -2.04 1.26
C LEU A 246 16.34 -2.78 2.58
N SER A 247 15.81 -3.99 2.78
CA SER A 247 16.06 -4.79 3.98
C SER A 247 17.55 -5.08 4.25
N TYR A 248 18.37 -5.13 3.19
CA TYR A 248 19.82 -5.31 3.29
C TYR A 248 20.57 -3.98 3.44
N GLN A 249 20.09 -2.90 2.83
CA GLN A 249 20.76 -1.58 2.84
C GLN A 249 20.54 -0.82 4.15
N LEU A 250 19.32 -0.88 4.69
CA LEU A 250 18.91 -0.08 5.85
C LEU A 250 19.77 -0.32 7.11
N PRO A 251 20.12 -1.58 7.47
CA PRO A 251 20.98 -1.85 8.62
C PRO A 251 22.41 -1.32 8.44
N LYS A 252 22.95 -1.38 7.22
CA LYS A 252 24.28 -0.82 6.90
C LYS A 252 24.29 0.70 7.04
N ALA A 253 23.23 1.33 6.53
CA ALA A 253 23.07 2.78 6.63
C ALA A 253 22.87 3.25 8.08
N SER A 254 22.21 2.45 8.94
CA SER A 254 22.05 2.75 10.37
C SER A 254 23.38 2.71 11.12
N ILE A 255 24.15 1.63 10.97
CA ILE A 255 25.45 1.46 11.66
C ILE A 255 26.39 2.62 11.29
N ARG A 256 26.46 2.97 10.00
CA ARG A 256 27.26 4.10 9.57
C ARG A 256 26.77 5.42 10.15
N PHE A 257 25.46 5.64 10.16
CA PHE A 257 24.89 6.86 10.75
C PHE A 257 25.25 6.98 12.24
N GLU A 258 25.21 5.87 12.99
CA GLU A 258 25.64 5.82 14.39
C GLU A 258 27.12 6.19 14.54
N ASN A 259 28.00 5.61 13.71
CA ASN A 259 29.44 5.92 13.72
C ASN A 259 29.73 7.38 13.36
N ASP A 260 29.03 7.94 12.35
CA ASP A 260 29.20 9.33 11.92
C ASP A 260 28.61 10.33 12.95
N ALA A 261 27.60 9.91 13.72
CA ALA A 261 26.95 10.76 14.72
C ALA A 261 27.75 10.84 16.04
N PHE A 262 28.49 9.79 16.38
CA PHE A 262 29.27 9.66 17.62
C PHE A 262 30.72 9.21 17.36
N PRO A 263 31.55 10.02 16.67
CA PRO A 263 32.87 9.62 16.19
C PRO A 263 33.96 9.44 17.29
N GLY A 264 33.60 9.16 18.54
CA GLY A 264 34.57 9.09 19.65
C GLY A 264 34.19 8.24 20.87
N GLU A 265 33.00 7.64 20.94
CA GLU A 265 32.65 6.78 22.08
C GLU A 265 33.34 5.41 22.03
N GLU A 266 33.63 4.86 20.85
CA GLU A 266 34.37 3.60 20.73
C GLU A 266 35.84 3.74 21.17
N GLU A 267 36.51 4.86 20.85
CA GLU A 267 37.89 5.09 21.30
C GLU A 267 37.97 5.34 22.82
N SER A 268 36.96 5.98 23.43
CA SER A 268 36.95 6.17 24.89
C SER A 268 36.70 4.86 25.64
N PHE A 269 35.83 3.97 25.15
CA PHE A 269 35.60 2.67 25.79
C PHE A 269 36.77 1.69 25.61
N VAL A 270 37.46 1.74 24.47
CA VAL A 270 38.67 0.93 24.25
C VAL A 270 39.83 1.44 25.12
N ASN A 271 40.02 2.77 25.22
CA ASN A 271 41.04 3.34 26.11
C ASN A 271 40.73 3.13 27.60
N GLU A 272 39.46 3.12 28.01
CA GLU A 272 39.10 2.81 29.41
C GLU A 272 39.37 1.34 29.76
N ARG A 273 39.18 0.40 28.82
CA ARG A 273 39.53 -1.01 29.03
C ARG A 273 41.03 -1.25 29.07
N SER A 274 41.80 -0.63 28.18
CA SER A 274 43.27 -0.78 28.20
C SER A 274 43.86 -0.22 29.49
N ASN A 275 43.35 0.91 29.99
CA ASN A 275 43.79 1.48 31.26
C ASN A 275 43.40 0.62 32.48
N GLN A 276 42.28 -0.13 32.42
CA GLN A 276 41.93 -1.09 33.46
C GLN A 276 42.80 -2.34 33.45
N GLU A 277 43.22 -2.82 32.29
CA GLU A 277 44.11 -3.98 32.18
C GLU A 277 45.55 -3.65 32.62
N GLU A 278 46.09 -2.48 32.24
CA GLU A 278 47.41 -2.02 32.71
C GLU A 278 47.45 -1.74 34.22
N GLY A 279 46.33 -1.33 34.82
CA GLY A 279 46.21 -1.10 36.26
C GLY A 279 46.25 -2.38 37.11
N VAL A 280 45.97 -3.55 36.53
CA VAL A 280 45.98 -4.85 37.23
C VAL A 280 47.35 -5.52 37.19
N GLU A 281 48.21 -5.21 36.21
CA GLU A 281 49.58 -5.75 36.16
C GLU A 281 50.57 -5.02 37.09
N LEU A 282 50.23 -3.82 37.57
CA LEU A 282 51.08 -3.00 38.44
C LEU A 282 50.75 -3.10 39.95
N SER A 283 49.83 -3.98 40.34
CA SER A 283 49.46 -4.27 41.74
C SER A 283 49.87 -5.69 42.15
#